data_AF-A0A6D2J3C8-F1
#
_entry.id   AF-A0A6D2J3C8-F1
#
_cell.length_a   1.000
_cell.length_b   1.000
_cell.length_c   1.000
_cell.angle_alpha   90.00
_cell.angle_beta   90.00
_cell.angle_gamma   90.00
#
_symmetry.space_group_name_H-M   'P 1'
#
loop_
_entity.id
_entity.type
_entity.pdbx_description
1 polymer ?
#
loop_
_entity_poly.entity_id
_entity_poly.type
_entity_poly.pdbx_seq_one_letter_code
_entity_poly.pdbx_strand_id
1 'polypeptide(L)'
;MTTLMMLPDDLVLNCIARVSRSYYPILSLVCKRFRSLLVSTELYQTRTLLGCTEPCLYVCLKLPTYYSRQHWFTLCRRPTNNGCKKFLLPITCPNSPCTYQSDFARVGSKIYAIGGRLISSREATSSVMVMDCRSHTWSDAPSMLVARAAPSACVLDGKIYVTGGCENLDATNWMEAFDTKTQNWEFVSSSSTPEEKLGSGYCYQSLGFDGNVYVKLYHGRESYKMNKGRWRAADLGMAREWISSSSFCVIDNVLYGSTSGKIKWYDSRIKLWETVKGDLENLSRFPGDVTQLANYGGKLAVLWNRDKDHKSISCAVIALEKRQGGTIWGTIEWLDDVSTSEPYKVAHLVAATL
;
A
#
# COMPACT_ATOMS: atom_id res chain seq x y z
N MET A 1 -13.90 -34.19 26.85
CA MET A 1 -13.75 -33.07 25.90
C MET A 1 -13.11 -31.91 26.66
N THR A 2 -11.80 -31.95 26.83
CA THR A 2 -11.00 -30.90 27.48
C THR A 2 -11.03 -29.68 26.59
N THR A 3 -11.83 -28.69 26.98
CA THR A 3 -12.02 -27.48 26.22
C THR A 3 -10.70 -26.71 26.14
N LEU A 4 -10.31 -26.28 24.94
CA LEU A 4 -9.14 -25.41 24.71
C LEU A 4 -9.12 -24.17 25.65
N MET A 5 -10.28 -23.84 26.20
CA MET A 5 -10.55 -22.84 27.24
C MET A 5 -9.80 -23.07 28.57
N MET A 6 -9.29 -24.27 28.85
CA MET A 6 -8.56 -24.61 30.10
C MET A 6 -7.04 -24.60 29.93
N LEU A 7 -6.53 -24.50 28.70
CA LEU A 7 -5.09 -24.37 28.48
C LEU A 7 -4.61 -22.99 28.97
N PRO A 8 -3.38 -22.85 29.47
CA PRO A 8 -2.78 -21.55 29.74
C PRO A 8 -2.55 -20.75 28.43
N ASP A 9 -2.45 -19.42 28.55
CA ASP A 9 -2.45 -18.51 27.38
C ASP A 9 -1.27 -18.77 26.42
N ASP A 10 -0.11 -19.15 26.92
CA ASP A 10 1.07 -19.49 26.11
C ASP A 10 0.82 -20.68 25.16
N LEU A 11 0.20 -21.74 25.64
CA LEU A 11 -0.18 -22.90 24.81
C LEU A 11 -1.25 -22.52 23.78
N VAL A 12 -2.24 -21.72 24.18
CA VAL A 12 -3.28 -21.25 23.27
C VAL A 12 -2.68 -20.37 22.17
N LEU A 13 -1.79 -19.44 22.52
CA LEU A 13 -1.06 -18.60 21.57
C LEU A 13 -0.22 -19.44 20.61
N ASN A 14 0.46 -20.47 21.11
CA ASN A 14 1.24 -21.40 20.30
C ASN A 14 0.36 -22.10 19.25
N CYS A 15 -0.83 -22.57 19.65
CA CYS A 15 -1.81 -23.15 18.72
C CYS A 15 -2.34 -22.13 17.71
N ILE A 16 -2.81 -20.97 18.17
CA ILE A 16 -3.39 -19.92 17.32
C ILE A 16 -2.35 -19.35 16.34
N ALA A 17 -1.09 -19.26 16.73
CA ALA A 17 -0.01 -18.76 15.90
C ALA A 17 0.18 -19.57 14.61
N ARG A 18 -0.16 -20.87 14.62
CA ARG A 18 -0.08 -21.75 13.44
C ARG A 18 -1.32 -21.70 12.55
N VAL A 19 -2.41 -21.10 13.04
CA VAL A 19 -3.62 -20.91 12.25
C VAL A 19 -3.46 -19.66 11.37
N SER A 20 -3.85 -19.76 10.11
CA SER A 20 -3.84 -18.60 9.21
C SER A 20 -4.75 -17.49 9.75
N ARG A 21 -4.28 -16.24 9.66
CA ARG A 21 -5.00 -15.01 10.02
C ARG A 21 -6.33 -14.89 9.30
N SER A 22 -6.50 -15.55 8.15
CA SER A 22 -7.78 -15.61 7.44
C SER A 22 -8.92 -16.21 8.27
N TYR A 23 -8.61 -17.06 9.26
CA TYR A 23 -9.58 -17.65 10.19
C TYR A 23 -9.80 -16.82 11.47
N TYR A 24 -9.00 -15.78 11.71
CA TYR A 24 -9.07 -14.99 12.93
C TYR A 24 -10.43 -14.30 13.13
N PRO A 25 -11.12 -13.80 12.08
CA PRO A 25 -12.47 -13.29 12.23
C PRO A 25 -13.42 -14.32 12.83
N ILE A 26 -13.33 -15.58 12.40
CA ILE A 26 -14.17 -16.68 12.93
C ILE A 26 -13.75 -17.02 14.36
N LEU A 27 -12.45 -17.14 14.64
CA LEU A 27 -11.93 -17.43 15.97
C LEU A 27 -12.27 -16.34 16.99
N SER A 28 -12.35 -15.08 16.56
CA SER A 28 -12.70 -13.94 17.44
C SER A 28 -14.14 -13.98 17.97
N LEU A 29 -15.00 -14.78 17.32
CA LEU A 29 -16.40 -14.98 17.72
C LEU A 29 -16.56 -16.08 18.78
N VAL A 30 -15.53 -16.89 19.03
CA VAL A 30 -15.59 -18.02 19.98
C VAL A 30 -15.80 -17.53 21.41
N CYS A 31 -14.94 -16.63 21.90
CA CYS A 31 -15.10 -15.99 23.21
C CYS A 31 -14.24 -14.73 23.35
N LYS A 32 -14.47 -13.98 24.44
CA LYS A 32 -13.70 -12.76 24.78
C LYS A 32 -12.20 -13.04 24.93
N ARG A 33 -11.82 -14.19 25.49
CA ARG A 33 -10.42 -14.61 25.66
C ARG A 33 -9.70 -14.74 24.32
N PHE A 34 -10.28 -15.48 23.36
CA PHE A 34 -9.73 -15.60 22.01
C PHE A 34 -9.62 -14.24 21.32
N ARG A 35 -10.67 -13.41 21.41
CA ARG A 35 -10.64 -12.05 20.85
C ARG A 35 -9.47 -11.24 21.41
N SER A 36 -9.22 -11.30 22.71
CA SER A 36 -8.10 -10.63 23.37
C SER A 36 -6.75 -11.17 22.90
N LEU A 37 -6.59 -12.50 22.80
CA LEU A 37 -5.35 -13.12 22.36
C LEU A 37 -5.04 -12.82 20.88
N LEU A 38 -6.06 -12.73 20.03
CA LEU A 38 -5.89 -12.46 18.60
C LEU A 38 -5.38 -11.05 18.28
N VAL A 39 -5.60 -10.09 19.18
CA VAL A 39 -5.10 -8.71 19.06
C VAL A 39 -3.83 -8.47 19.88
N SER A 40 -3.35 -9.49 20.60
CA SER A 40 -2.19 -9.40 21.49
C SER A 40 -0.87 -9.29 20.72
N THR A 41 0.10 -8.60 21.32
CA THR A 41 1.46 -8.50 20.75
C THR A 41 2.21 -9.83 20.83
N GLU A 42 1.89 -10.64 21.84
CA GLU A 42 2.47 -11.94 22.14
C GLU A 42 2.18 -12.94 21.02
N LEU A 43 0.97 -12.89 20.43
CA LEU A 43 0.63 -13.72 19.28
C LEU A 43 1.54 -13.44 18.09
N TYR A 44 1.79 -12.17 17.79
CA TYR A 44 2.67 -11.77 16.69
C TYR A 44 4.13 -12.19 16.92
N GLN A 45 4.62 -12.02 18.15
CA GLN A 45 5.95 -12.48 18.54
C GLN A 45 6.07 -14.01 18.38
N THR A 46 5.05 -14.75 18.83
CA THR A 46 4.98 -16.22 18.71
C THR A 46 4.98 -16.66 17.25
N ARG A 47 4.19 -16.01 16.38
CA ARG A 47 4.18 -16.29 14.94
C ARG A 47 5.54 -16.05 14.29
N THR A 48 6.17 -14.93 14.64
CA THR A 48 7.52 -14.58 14.14
C THR A 48 8.54 -15.63 14.56
N LEU A 49 8.55 -16.03 15.84
CA LEU A 49 9.45 -17.06 16.36
C LEU A 49 9.26 -18.42 15.66
N LEU A 50 8.02 -18.77 15.34
CA LEU A 50 7.67 -20.03 14.69
C LEU A 50 7.81 -20.00 13.15
N GLY A 51 8.20 -18.87 12.56
CA GLY A 51 8.23 -18.71 11.09
C GLY A 51 6.85 -18.82 10.44
N CYS A 52 5.77 -18.56 11.19
CA CYS A 52 4.38 -18.71 10.75
C CYS A 52 3.78 -17.38 10.26
N THR A 53 4.60 -16.38 9.92
CA THR A 53 4.09 -15.10 9.41
C THR A 53 3.55 -15.24 8.00
N GLU A 54 2.51 -14.49 7.65
CA GLU A 54 1.91 -14.52 6.32
C GLU A 54 1.56 -13.12 5.81
N PRO A 55 1.60 -12.90 4.49
CA PRO A 55 1.18 -11.63 3.92
C PRO A 55 -0.34 -11.48 4.01
N CYS A 56 -0.77 -10.31 4.48
CA CYS A 56 -2.17 -9.89 4.57
C CYS A 56 -2.39 -8.68 3.67
N LEU A 57 -3.43 -8.74 2.82
CA LEU A 57 -3.82 -7.60 1.97
C LEU A 57 -4.78 -6.67 2.72
N TYR A 58 -4.50 -5.39 2.57
CA TYR A 58 -5.26 -4.26 3.07
C TYR A 58 -5.67 -3.40 1.88
N VAL A 59 -6.97 -3.17 1.77
CA VAL A 59 -7.57 -2.43 0.67
C VAL A 59 -8.22 -1.19 1.23
N CYS A 60 -7.82 -0.03 0.72
CA CYS A 60 -8.49 1.22 0.97
C CYS A 60 -9.46 1.50 -0.17
N LEU A 61 -10.74 1.62 0.16
CA LEU A 61 -11.82 1.92 -0.75
C LEU A 61 -12.43 3.29 -0.43
N LYS A 62 -12.96 3.96 -1.45
CA LYS A 62 -13.65 5.25 -1.29
C LYS A 62 -14.91 5.28 -2.14
N LEU A 63 -15.95 5.96 -1.67
CA LEU A 63 -17.14 6.16 -2.50
C LEU A 63 -16.77 6.98 -3.76
N PRO A 64 -17.54 6.90 -4.85
CA PRO A 64 -17.23 7.59 -6.09
C PRO A 64 -17.56 9.09 -6.03
N THR A 65 -17.50 9.68 -4.83
CA THR A 65 -17.68 11.10 -4.56
C THR A 65 -16.34 11.71 -4.16
N TYR A 66 -16.15 12.98 -4.50
CA TYR A 66 -14.86 13.68 -4.29
C TYR A 66 -14.49 13.79 -2.80
N TYR A 67 -15.48 14.06 -1.94
CA TYR A 67 -15.31 14.27 -0.50
C TYR A 67 -15.49 12.97 0.30
N SER A 68 -15.25 11.82 -0.31
CA SER A 68 -15.47 10.53 0.35
C SER A 68 -14.35 10.20 1.33
N ARG A 69 -14.76 9.76 2.53
CA ARG A 69 -13.86 9.13 3.48
C ARG A 69 -13.29 7.84 2.90
N GLN A 70 -12.04 7.58 3.21
CA GLN A 70 -11.35 6.34 2.93
C GLN A 70 -11.73 5.26 3.95
N HIS A 71 -12.13 4.09 3.46
CA HIS A 71 -12.57 2.94 4.24
C HIS A 71 -11.59 1.79 4.06
N TRP A 72 -11.16 1.19 5.16
CA TRP A 72 -10.19 0.11 5.14
C TRP A 72 -10.85 -1.25 5.25
N PHE A 73 -10.33 -2.19 4.46
CA PHE A 73 -10.76 -3.58 4.42
C PHE A 73 -9.54 -4.48 4.47
N THR A 74 -9.69 -5.68 5.01
CA THR A 74 -8.71 -6.75 4.88
C THR A 74 -9.28 -7.88 4.04
N LEU A 75 -8.45 -8.49 3.20
CA LEU A 75 -8.86 -9.64 2.38
C LEU A 75 -8.84 -10.92 3.23
N CYS A 76 -10.02 -11.43 3.55
CA CYS A 76 -10.21 -12.66 4.32
C CYS A 76 -10.58 -13.83 3.41
N ARG A 77 -10.47 -15.06 3.93
CA ARG A 77 -10.94 -16.28 3.27
C ARG A 77 -12.10 -16.87 4.05
N ARG A 78 -13.14 -17.29 3.34
CA ARG A 78 -14.24 -18.09 3.90
C ARG A 78 -14.22 -19.47 3.26
N PRO A 79 -14.17 -20.55 4.04
CA PRO A 79 -14.37 -21.90 3.50
C PRO A 79 -15.75 -22.00 2.83
N THR A 80 -15.79 -22.64 1.67
CA THR A 80 -17.03 -22.97 0.94
C THR A 80 -17.02 -24.45 0.59
N ASN A 81 -18.18 -25.02 0.26
CA ASN A 81 -18.30 -26.45 -0.09
C ASN A 81 -17.35 -26.86 -1.24
N ASN A 82 -16.98 -25.92 -2.11
CA ASN A 82 -16.11 -26.14 -3.27
C ASN A 82 -14.73 -25.45 -3.12
N GLY A 83 -14.30 -25.12 -1.90
CA GLY A 83 -12.96 -24.55 -1.65
C GLY A 83 -12.95 -23.38 -0.65
N CYS A 84 -12.40 -22.24 -1.06
CA CYS A 84 -12.34 -21.02 -0.24
C CYS A 84 -12.63 -19.79 -1.10
N LYS A 85 -13.65 -19.01 -0.73
CA LYS A 85 -13.96 -17.72 -1.36
C LYS A 85 -13.29 -16.59 -0.59
N LYS A 86 -12.61 -15.66 -1.27
CA LYS A 86 -12.11 -14.47 -0.60
C LYS A 86 -13.16 -13.38 -0.56
N PHE A 87 -13.13 -12.57 0.49
CA PHE A 87 -14.04 -11.44 0.65
C PHE A 87 -13.33 -10.30 1.38
N LEU A 88 -13.77 -9.07 1.13
CA LEU A 88 -13.29 -7.90 1.86
C LEU A 88 -14.06 -7.81 3.18
N LEU A 89 -13.33 -7.90 4.29
CA LEU A 89 -13.88 -7.67 5.62
C LEU A 89 -13.59 -6.22 6.01
N PRO A 90 -14.61 -5.39 6.34
CA PRO A 90 -14.39 -4.04 6.82
C PRO A 90 -13.56 -4.04 8.10
N ILE A 91 -12.56 -3.17 8.14
CA ILE A 91 -11.79 -2.88 9.34
C ILE A 91 -12.55 -1.79 10.11
N THR A 92 -13.27 -2.19 11.15
CA THR A 92 -14.07 -1.27 11.97
C THR A 92 -13.18 -0.58 12.99
N CYS A 93 -12.87 0.69 12.75
CA CYS A 93 -12.09 1.50 13.68
C CYS A 93 -12.82 2.82 13.98
N PRO A 94 -13.20 3.08 15.25
CA PRO A 94 -13.85 4.35 15.60
C PRO A 94 -12.95 5.56 15.33
N ASN A 95 -11.62 5.39 15.46
CA ASN A 95 -10.62 6.46 15.32
C ASN A 95 -9.94 6.51 13.95
N SER A 96 -10.56 5.96 12.90
CA SER A 96 -10.01 6.07 11.54
C SER A 96 -9.86 7.54 11.13
N PRO A 97 -8.89 7.91 10.27
CA PRO A 97 -8.76 9.28 9.77
C PRO A 97 -10.09 9.81 9.20
N CYS A 98 -10.45 11.04 9.56
CA CYS A 98 -11.62 11.76 9.03
C CYS A 98 -11.21 12.70 7.89
N THR A 99 -10.39 12.17 6.99
CA THR A 99 -9.80 12.89 5.87
C THR A 99 -10.20 12.26 4.54
N TYR A 100 -10.15 13.06 3.49
CA TYR A 100 -10.13 12.60 2.11
C TYR A 100 -8.81 13.04 1.46
N GLN A 101 -8.42 12.41 0.35
CA GLN A 101 -7.13 12.68 -0.31
C GLN A 101 -5.88 12.47 0.57
N SER A 102 -5.95 11.64 1.60
CA SER A 102 -4.73 11.17 2.28
C SER A 102 -4.01 10.16 1.39
N ASP A 103 -2.69 10.16 1.50
CA ASP A 103 -1.85 9.10 0.96
C ASP A 103 -1.44 8.14 2.07
N PHE A 104 -0.96 6.95 1.69
CA PHE A 104 -0.60 5.92 2.65
C PHE A 104 0.76 5.30 2.37
N ALA A 105 1.52 5.11 3.45
CA ALA A 105 2.83 4.47 3.40
C ALA A 105 2.87 3.30 4.38
N ARG A 106 3.44 2.17 3.95
CA ARG A 106 3.62 1.00 4.83
C ARG A 106 5.07 0.85 5.26
N VAL A 107 5.29 0.81 6.57
CA VAL A 107 6.59 0.47 7.17
C VAL A 107 6.39 -0.70 8.13
N GLY A 108 6.99 -1.85 7.81
CA GLY A 108 6.79 -3.08 8.58
C GLY A 108 5.31 -3.51 8.65
N SER A 109 4.80 -3.70 9.86
CA SER A 109 3.40 -4.03 10.15
C SER A 109 2.49 -2.81 10.34
N LYS A 110 2.97 -1.60 10.02
CA LYS A 110 2.24 -0.35 10.22
C LYS A 110 1.89 0.30 8.89
N ILE A 111 0.69 0.87 8.81
CA ILE A 111 0.23 1.69 7.68
C ILE A 111 0.00 3.11 8.19
N TYR A 112 0.71 4.07 7.62
CA TYR A 112 0.61 5.48 7.96
C TYR A 112 -0.35 6.16 7.00
N ALA A 113 -1.35 6.87 7.51
CA ALA A 113 -2.20 7.80 6.77
C ALA A 113 -1.62 9.20 6.89
N ILE A 114 -1.34 9.84 5.76
CA ILE A 114 -0.51 11.03 5.69
C ILE A 114 -1.31 12.17 5.09
N GLY A 115 -1.52 13.22 5.89
CA GLY A 115 -2.17 14.45 5.47
C GLY A 115 -3.57 14.23 4.89
N GLY A 116 -3.86 14.93 3.80
CA GLY A 116 -5.17 14.99 3.15
C GLY A 116 -5.93 16.25 3.52
N ARG A 117 -7.24 16.23 3.29
CA ARG A 117 -8.16 17.32 3.64
C ARG A 117 -9.15 16.86 4.69
N LEU A 118 -9.39 17.69 5.70
CA LEU A 118 -10.40 17.44 6.71
C LEU A 118 -11.79 17.43 6.07
N ILE A 119 -12.63 16.44 6.40
CA ILE A 119 -14.00 16.38 5.86
C ILE A 119 -14.84 17.58 6.33
N SER A 120 -14.59 18.10 7.53
CA SER A 120 -15.33 19.21 8.15
C SER A 120 -15.02 20.57 7.52
N SER A 121 -13.74 20.94 7.40
CA SER A 121 -13.32 22.27 6.93
C SER A 121 -12.81 22.29 5.49
N ARG A 122 -12.51 21.12 4.90
CA ARG A 122 -11.82 20.96 3.60
C ARG A 122 -10.39 21.50 3.58
N GLU A 123 -9.86 21.95 4.70
CA GLU A 123 -8.48 22.43 4.80
C GLU A 123 -7.50 21.27 4.73
N ALA A 124 -6.31 21.55 4.20
CA ALA A 124 -5.19 20.62 4.27
C ALA A 124 -4.82 20.37 5.74
N THR A 125 -4.38 19.16 6.07
CA THR A 125 -3.91 18.83 7.43
C THR A 125 -2.49 18.29 7.41
N SER A 126 -1.73 18.55 8.48
CA SER A 126 -0.43 17.94 8.75
C SER A 126 -0.55 16.65 9.57
N SER A 127 -1.77 16.27 9.96
CA SER A 127 -2.02 15.08 10.79
C SER A 127 -1.50 13.81 10.11
N VAL A 128 -0.90 12.96 10.93
CA VAL A 128 -0.45 11.62 10.55
C VAL A 128 -1.05 10.64 11.54
N MET A 129 -1.77 9.66 11.03
CA MET A 129 -2.32 8.57 11.81
C MET A 129 -1.61 7.28 11.42
N VAL A 130 -1.46 6.35 12.35
CA VAL A 130 -0.85 5.05 12.06
C VAL A 130 -1.77 3.91 12.49
N MET A 131 -2.01 2.98 11.58
CA MET A 131 -2.70 1.73 11.84
C MET A 131 -1.69 0.63 12.11
N ASP A 132 -1.81 -0.02 13.26
CA ASP A 132 -1.14 -1.30 13.49
C ASP A 132 -1.94 -2.42 12.83
N CYS A 133 -1.36 -3.08 11.83
CA CYS A 133 -2.02 -4.18 11.11
C CYS A 133 -2.23 -5.44 11.97
N ARG A 134 -1.61 -5.53 13.15
CA ARG A 134 -1.75 -6.68 14.06
C ARG A 134 -3.07 -6.61 14.81
N SER A 135 -3.35 -5.44 15.39
CA SER A 135 -4.54 -5.15 16.21
C SER A 135 -5.66 -4.45 15.44
N HIS A 136 -5.39 -3.94 14.23
CA HIS A 136 -6.30 -3.10 13.45
C HIS A 136 -6.77 -1.87 14.23
N THR A 137 -5.83 -1.18 14.88
CA THR A 137 -6.10 0.04 15.66
C THR A 137 -5.33 1.22 15.10
N TRP A 138 -6.01 2.34 14.93
CA TRP A 138 -5.41 3.63 14.58
C TRP A 138 -5.01 4.40 15.84
N SER A 139 -3.85 5.05 15.79
CA SER A 139 -3.37 6.01 16.78
C SER A 139 -2.73 7.21 16.09
N ASP A 140 -2.59 8.32 16.80
CA ASP A 140 -1.82 9.46 16.32
C ASP A 140 -0.33 9.09 16.16
N ALA A 141 0.31 9.71 15.16
CA ALA A 141 1.75 9.75 14.98
C ALA A 141 2.20 11.22 14.97
N PRO A 142 3.51 11.51 15.10
CA PRO A 142 4.01 12.87 14.96
C PRO A 142 3.52 13.52 13.67
N SER A 143 2.94 14.71 13.79
CA SER A 143 2.42 15.44 12.64
C SER A 143 3.55 15.93 11.73
N MET A 144 3.25 16.03 10.44
CA MET A 144 4.10 16.65 9.44
C MET A 144 4.45 18.09 9.81
N LEU A 145 5.54 18.61 9.24
CA LEU A 145 5.95 20.00 9.42
C LEU A 145 5.02 20.96 8.65
N VAL A 146 4.39 20.46 7.59
CA VAL A 146 3.49 21.24 6.72
C VAL A 146 2.18 20.49 6.49
N ALA A 147 1.08 21.23 6.44
CA ALA A 147 -0.22 20.68 6.07
C ALA A 147 -0.28 20.40 4.56
N ARG A 148 -0.72 19.21 4.16
CA ARG A 148 -0.70 18.76 2.75
C ARG A 148 -2.02 18.13 2.34
N ALA A 149 -2.64 18.62 1.28
CA ALA A 149 -3.78 18.04 0.59
C ALA A 149 -3.33 17.21 -0.62
N ALA A 150 -3.76 15.95 -0.72
CA ALA A 150 -3.30 15.02 -1.77
C ALA A 150 -1.76 14.90 -1.85
N PRO A 151 -1.05 14.69 -0.73
CA PRO A 151 0.41 14.46 -0.77
C PRO A 151 0.73 13.18 -1.55
N SER A 152 2.00 13.01 -1.93
CA SER A 152 2.54 11.71 -2.33
C SER A 152 3.60 11.23 -1.36
N ALA A 153 3.41 10.02 -0.85
CA ALA A 153 4.25 9.35 0.10
C ALA A 153 4.89 8.09 -0.49
N CYS A 154 6.17 7.89 -0.21
CA CYS A 154 6.86 6.63 -0.53
C CYS A 154 7.79 6.22 0.62
N VAL A 155 8.21 4.96 0.62
CA VAL A 155 9.08 4.40 1.66
C VAL A 155 10.42 4.01 1.07
N LEU A 156 11.50 4.42 1.72
CA LEU A 156 12.86 3.98 1.42
C LEU A 156 13.62 3.83 2.74
N ASP A 157 14.30 2.69 2.91
CA ASP A 157 15.12 2.38 4.09
C ASP A 157 14.43 2.60 5.46
N GLY A 158 13.10 2.37 5.50
CA GLY A 158 12.28 2.54 6.70
C GLY A 158 11.91 4.00 7.02
N LYS A 159 12.35 4.97 6.21
CA LYS A 159 11.87 6.34 6.25
C LYS A 159 10.69 6.53 5.29
N ILE A 160 9.76 7.42 5.65
CA ILE A 160 8.64 7.82 4.81
C ILE A 160 8.95 9.19 4.24
N TYR A 161 8.95 9.31 2.93
CA TYR A 161 9.21 10.55 2.21
C TYR A 161 7.89 11.09 1.66
N VAL A 162 7.57 12.35 1.95
CA VAL A 162 6.30 13.00 1.57
C VAL A 162 6.59 14.23 0.74
N THR A 163 5.90 14.35 -0.39
CA THR A 163 6.07 15.43 -1.38
C THR A 163 4.73 16.02 -1.80
N GLY A 164 4.71 17.32 -2.10
CA GLY A 164 3.54 17.97 -2.69
C GLY A 164 2.41 18.33 -1.74
N GLY A 165 1.29 18.77 -2.33
CA GLY A 165 0.03 18.99 -1.63
C GLY A 165 -0.05 20.22 -0.72
N CYS A 166 0.98 21.06 -0.64
CA CYS A 166 0.94 22.29 0.17
C CYS A 166 0.62 23.53 -0.69
N GLU A 167 0.00 24.55 -0.08
CA GLU A 167 -0.45 25.77 -0.78
C GLU A 167 0.71 26.73 -1.12
N ASN A 168 1.70 26.85 -0.22
CA ASN A 168 2.87 27.72 -0.38
C ASN A 168 4.13 26.90 -0.61
N LEU A 169 4.12 26.06 -1.65
CA LEU A 169 5.22 25.16 -1.95
C LEU A 169 6.46 25.92 -2.45
N ASP A 170 7.57 25.76 -1.76
CA ASP A 170 8.88 26.33 -2.11
C ASP A 170 10.02 25.31 -1.94
N ALA A 171 11.25 25.71 -2.26
CA ALA A 171 12.43 24.84 -2.17
C ALA A 171 12.69 24.30 -0.75
N THR A 172 12.23 24.98 0.29
CA THR A 172 12.47 24.59 1.69
C THR A 172 11.46 23.59 2.22
N ASN A 173 10.25 23.55 1.66
CA ASN A 173 9.11 22.85 2.25
C ASN A 173 8.42 21.83 1.32
N TRP A 174 8.83 21.73 0.05
CA TRP A 174 8.18 20.85 -0.92
C TRP A 174 8.26 19.35 -0.56
N MET A 175 9.27 18.96 0.22
CA MET A 175 9.52 17.59 0.65
C MET A 175 9.97 17.48 2.10
N GLU A 176 9.42 16.49 2.80
CA GLU A 176 9.81 16.14 4.16
C GLU A 176 9.95 14.62 4.31
N ALA A 177 10.76 14.19 5.27
CA ALA A 177 11.01 12.80 5.57
C ALA A 177 10.69 12.52 7.04
N PHE A 178 9.97 11.44 7.29
CA PHE A 178 9.72 10.90 8.61
C PHE A 178 10.60 9.69 8.86
N ASP A 179 11.43 9.79 9.89
CA ASP A 179 12.18 8.65 10.39
C ASP A 179 11.30 7.86 11.36
N THR A 180 10.88 6.66 10.96
CA THR A 180 9.99 5.82 11.78
C THR A 180 10.65 5.28 13.04
N LYS A 181 11.99 5.30 13.14
CA LYS A 181 12.71 4.89 14.35
C LYS A 181 12.82 6.03 15.35
N THR A 182 13.22 7.21 14.89
CA THR A 182 13.37 8.38 15.77
C THR A 182 12.08 9.15 15.99
N GLN A 183 11.04 8.87 15.19
CA GLN A 183 9.74 9.54 15.23
C GLN A 183 9.82 11.05 14.96
N ASN A 184 10.80 11.46 14.14
CA ASN A 184 11.02 12.86 13.81
C ASN A 184 10.80 13.13 12.32
N TRP A 185 10.24 14.31 12.03
CA TRP A 185 10.15 14.87 10.69
C TRP A 185 11.32 15.81 10.43
N GLU A 186 11.87 15.74 9.23
CA GLU A 186 12.92 16.65 8.75
C GLU A 186 12.58 17.11 7.32
N PHE A 187 12.83 18.38 7.02
CA PHE A 187 12.80 18.83 5.63
C PHE A 187 13.95 18.18 4.85
N VAL A 188 13.64 17.67 3.66
CA VAL A 188 14.67 17.10 2.78
C VAL A 188 15.36 18.25 2.07
N SER A 189 16.62 18.53 2.46
CA SER A 189 17.38 19.67 1.94
C SER A 189 17.41 19.72 0.40
N SER A 190 17.15 20.92 -0.12
CA SER A 190 17.08 21.25 -1.54
C SER A 190 18.43 21.57 -2.15
N SER A 191 19.56 21.40 -1.45
CA SER A 191 20.88 21.95 -1.83
C SER A 191 21.43 21.49 -3.20
N SER A 192 20.69 20.66 -3.93
CA SER A 192 20.94 20.28 -5.33
C SER A 192 19.66 20.03 -6.14
N THR A 193 18.48 20.48 -5.68
CA THR A 193 17.25 20.36 -6.47
C THR A 193 17.33 21.27 -7.70
N PRO A 194 16.69 20.91 -8.81
CA PRO A 194 16.39 21.87 -9.87
C PRO A 194 15.28 22.80 -9.36
N GLU A 195 15.67 23.75 -8.50
CA GLU A 195 14.80 24.73 -7.82
C GLU A 195 13.98 25.56 -8.82
N GLU A 196 14.48 25.75 -10.04
CA GLU A 196 13.79 26.45 -11.13
C GLU A 196 12.79 25.57 -11.92
N LYS A 197 12.81 24.23 -11.78
CA LYS A 197 12.00 23.30 -12.61
C LYS A 197 10.95 22.50 -11.85
N LEU A 198 11.11 22.28 -10.54
CA LEU A 198 10.01 21.79 -9.70
C LEU A 198 9.07 22.97 -9.41
N GLY A 199 8.32 23.41 -10.42
CA GLY A 199 7.30 24.45 -10.26
C GLY A 199 6.30 24.12 -9.16
N SER A 200 5.50 25.12 -8.77
CA SER A 200 4.42 25.03 -7.78
C SER A 200 3.34 24.03 -8.22
N GLY A 201 3.59 22.75 -7.97
CA GLY A 201 2.69 21.66 -8.32
C GLY A 201 1.99 21.11 -7.08
N TYR A 202 0.66 21.08 -7.09
CA TYR A 202 -0.11 20.40 -6.04
C TYR A 202 0.08 18.87 -6.06
N CYS A 203 0.51 18.30 -7.20
CA CYS A 203 0.49 16.86 -7.43
C CYS A 203 1.88 16.34 -7.82
N TYR A 204 2.52 15.61 -6.92
CA TYR A 204 3.71 14.81 -7.18
C TYR A 204 3.33 13.34 -7.15
N GLN A 205 4.12 12.51 -7.82
CA GLN A 205 4.16 11.08 -7.58
C GLN A 205 5.57 10.72 -7.12
N SER A 206 5.65 9.98 -6.02
CA SER A 206 6.91 9.55 -5.41
C SER A 206 7.02 8.02 -5.38
N LEU A 207 8.26 7.53 -5.45
CA LEU A 207 8.56 6.10 -5.44
C LEU A 207 9.93 5.85 -4.80
N GLY A 208 9.99 4.98 -3.80
CA GLY A 208 11.26 4.46 -3.28
C GLY A 208 11.67 3.21 -4.06
N PHE A 209 12.83 3.25 -4.71
CA PHE A 209 13.34 2.13 -5.50
C PHE A 209 14.87 2.20 -5.62
N ASP A 210 15.56 1.05 -5.53
CA ASP A 210 17.00 0.91 -5.76
C ASP A 210 17.88 1.92 -4.97
N GLY A 211 17.52 2.17 -3.70
CA GLY A 211 18.24 3.12 -2.84
C GLY A 211 17.99 4.60 -3.20
N ASN A 212 17.02 4.89 -4.06
CA ASN A 212 16.68 6.24 -4.49
C ASN A 212 15.22 6.57 -4.19
N VAL A 213 14.96 7.85 -3.90
CA VAL A 213 13.60 8.40 -3.93
C VAL A 213 13.41 9.08 -5.28
N TYR A 214 12.50 8.54 -6.07
CA TYR A 214 12.10 9.13 -7.33
C TYR A 214 10.89 10.03 -7.11
N VAL A 215 10.86 11.15 -7.83
CA VAL A 215 9.75 12.10 -7.82
C VAL A 215 9.44 12.55 -9.24
N LYS A 216 8.16 12.59 -9.60
CA LYS A 216 7.66 13.13 -10.87
C LYS A 216 6.51 14.09 -10.61
N LEU A 217 6.53 15.25 -11.28
CA LEU A 217 5.39 16.17 -11.27
C LEU A 217 4.29 15.63 -12.19
N TYR A 218 3.03 15.78 -11.79
CA TYR A 218 1.88 15.25 -12.54
C TYR A 218 1.82 15.73 -14.00
N HIS A 219 2.20 16.98 -14.26
CA HIS A 219 2.27 17.59 -15.59
C HIS A 219 3.72 17.75 -16.09
N GLY A 220 4.69 17.28 -15.33
CA GLY A 220 6.10 17.34 -15.68
C GLY A 220 6.49 16.24 -16.65
N ARG A 221 7.24 16.62 -17.69
CA ARG A 221 7.92 15.63 -18.55
C ARG A 221 9.14 15.03 -17.86
N GLU A 222 9.75 15.78 -16.95
CA GLU A 222 10.95 15.38 -16.22
C GLU A 222 10.59 14.65 -14.92
N SER A 223 11.37 13.63 -14.59
CA SER A 223 11.37 12.96 -13.30
C SER A 223 12.74 13.08 -12.68
N TYR A 224 12.81 13.15 -11.36
CA TYR A 224 14.04 13.32 -10.60
C TYR A 224 14.24 12.14 -9.66
N LYS A 225 15.49 11.90 -9.30
CA LYS A 225 15.87 10.91 -8.30
C LYS A 225 16.81 11.53 -7.28
N MET A 226 16.57 11.21 -6.01
CA MET A 226 17.42 11.56 -4.90
C MET A 226 18.16 10.32 -4.41
N ASN A 227 19.48 10.42 -4.28
CA ASN A 227 20.31 9.47 -3.56
C ASN A 227 21.03 10.20 -2.43
N LYS A 228 20.78 9.82 -1.17
CA LYS A 228 21.47 10.38 0.01
C LYS A 228 21.55 11.93 -0.03
N GLY A 229 20.42 12.59 -0.29
CA GLY A 229 20.30 14.06 -0.34
C GLY A 229 20.78 14.72 -1.64
N ARG A 230 21.28 13.96 -2.63
CA ARG A 230 21.72 14.50 -3.91
C ARG A 230 20.70 14.23 -5.01
N TRP A 231 20.18 15.30 -5.62
CA TRP A 231 19.17 15.22 -6.68
C TRP A 231 19.79 15.19 -8.07
N ARG A 232 19.19 14.40 -8.97
CA ARG A 232 19.57 14.31 -10.39
C ARG A 232 18.33 14.01 -11.24
N ALA A 233 18.40 14.28 -12.53
CA ALA A 233 17.41 13.76 -13.47
C ALA A 233 17.39 12.22 -13.41
N ALA A 234 16.19 11.64 -13.36
CA ALA A 234 16.01 10.20 -13.43
C ALA A 234 16.09 9.72 -14.89
N ASP A 235 16.35 8.42 -15.07
CA ASP A 235 16.51 7.82 -16.38
C ASP A 235 15.22 7.93 -17.20
N LEU A 236 15.31 8.49 -18.43
CA LEU A 236 14.15 8.76 -19.29
C LEU A 236 13.27 7.52 -19.52
N GLY A 237 13.89 6.35 -19.67
CA GLY A 237 13.18 5.09 -19.86
C GLY A 237 12.29 4.73 -18.67
N MET A 238 12.71 5.04 -17.44
CA MET A 238 11.88 4.86 -16.25
C MET A 238 10.67 5.80 -16.27
N ALA A 239 10.90 7.07 -16.64
CA ALA A 239 9.88 8.13 -16.65
C ALA A 239 8.76 7.92 -17.68
N ARG A 240 9.02 7.15 -18.76
CA ARG A 240 8.10 6.92 -19.88
C ARG A 240 6.79 6.25 -19.48
N GLU A 241 6.85 5.27 -18.58
CA GLU A 241 5.65 4.57 -18.10
C GLU A 241 5.03 5.23 -16.87
N TRP A 242 5.62 6.33 -16.38
CA TRP A 242 5.16 7.03 -15.20
C TRP A 242 4.02 8.02 -15.54
N ILE A 243 2.83 7.49 -15.82
CA ILE A 243 1.63 8.26 -16.17
C ILE A 243 0.79 8.50 -14.89
N SER A 244 -0.09 9.51 -14.91
CA SER A 244 -0.95 9.95 -13.79
C SER A 244 -1.76 8.86 -13.07
N SER A 245 -2.05 7.72 -13.72
CA SER A 245 -2.80 6.59 -13.14
C SER A 245 -1.94 5.39 -12.76
N SER A 246 -0.61 5.52 -12.83
CA SER A 246 0.30 4.39 -12.64
C SER A 246 0.40 4.04 -11.15
N SER A 247 0.12 2.79 -10.81
CA SER A 247 0.54 2.22 -9.53
C SER A 247 1.83 1.46 -9.73
N PHE A 248 2.75 1.59 -8.77
CA PHE A 248 4.04 0.91 -8.76
C PHE A 248 4.17 0.02 -7.54
N CYS A 249 4.91 -1.05 -7.72
CA CYS A 249 5.25 -1.97 -6.65
C CYS A 249 6.68 -2.46 -6.81
N VAL A 250 7.43 -2.55 -5.71
CA VAL A 250 8.77 -3.13 -5.71
C VAL A 250 8.72 -4.51 -5.05
N ILE A 251 9.20 -5.52 -5.76
CA ILE A 251 9.32 -6.91 -5.31
C ILE A 251 10.74 -7.37 -5.65
N ASP A 252 11.50 -7.84 -4.66
CA ASP A 252 12.87 -8.34 -4.81
C ASP A 252 13.80 -7.41 -5.63
N ASN A 253 13.74 -6.11 -5.31
CA ASN A 253 14.43 -5.02 -6.02
C ASN A 253 14.13 -4.94 -7.54
N VAL A 254 12.97 -5.43 -7.96
CA VAL A 254 12.41 -5.21 -9.30
C VAL A 254 11.18 -4.32 -9.17
N LEU A 255 11.14 -3.27 -9.98
CA LEU A 255 10.02 -2.34 -10.05
C LEU A 255 8.99 -2.85 -11.06
N TYR A 256 7.75 -2.98 -10.61
CA TYR A 256 6.58 -3.36 -11.39
C TYR A 256 5.61 -2.19 -11.50
N GLY A 257 4.91 -2.11 -12.63
CA GLY A 257 3.89 -1.09 -12.91
C GLY A 257 2.76 -1.67 -13.76
N SER A 258 1.60 -1.02 -13.73
CA SER A 258 0.49 -1.34 -14.62
C SER A 258 0.24 -0.16 -15.56
N THR A 259 0.39 -0.39 -16.86
CA THR A 259 0.16 0.63 -17.89
C THR A 259 -0.51 0.01 -19.11
N SER A 260 -1.53 0.70 -19.65
CA SER A 260 -2.25 0.29 -20.87
C SER A 260 -2.80 -1.15 -20.81
N GLY A 261 -3.34 -1.55 -19.65
CA GLY A 261 -3.94 -2.88 -19.49
C GLY A 261 -2.93 -4.01 -19.32
N LYS A 262 -1.62 -3.71 -19.15
CA LYS A 262 -0.56 -4.71 -19.03
C LYS A 262 0.27 -4.48 -17.79
N ILE A 263 0.76 -5.59 -17.21
CA ILE A 263 1.76 -5.55 -16.15
C ILE A 263 3.14 -5.47 -16.79
N LYS A 264 3.89 -4.47 -16.40
CA LYS A 264 5.26 -4.23 -16.85
C LYS A 264 6.22 -4.28 -15.67
N TRP A 265 7.49 -4.53 -15.97
CA TRP A 265 8.58 -4.45 -15.03
C TRP A 265 9.72 -3.62 -15.63
N TYR A 266 10.45 -2.90 -14.79
CA TYR A 266 11.57 -2.06 -15.22
C TYR A 266 12.87 -2.85 -15.14
N ASP A 267 13.49 -3.08 -16.29
CA ASP A 267 14.82 -3.67 -16.35
C ASP A 267 15.88 -2.57 -16.19
N SER A 268 16.46 -2.49 -14.99
CA SER A 268 17.50 -1.50 -14.66
C SER A 268 18.79 -1.66 -15.48
N ARG A 269 19.03 -2.84 -16.08
CA ARG A 269 20.24 -3.12 -16.89
C ARG A 269 20.17 -2.40 -18.23
N ILE A 270 19.02 -2.46 -18.88
CA ILE A 270 18.78 -1.84 -20.20
C ILE A 270 17.99 -0.52 -20.09
N LYS A 271 17.59 -0.15 -18.88
CA LYS A 271 16.83 1.06 -18.54
C LYS A 271 15.50 1.18 -19.29
N LEU A 272 14.82 0.07 -19.52
CA LEU A 272 13.56 0.00 -20.27
C LEU A 272 12.51 -0.81 -19.50
N TRP A 273 11.24 -0.51 -19.80
CA TRP A 273 10.11 -1.29 -19.31
C TRP A 273 9.82 -2.44 -20.25
N GLU A 274 9.72 -3.64 -19.70
CA GLU A 274 9.30 -4.83 -20.42
C GLU A 274 7.95 -5.33 -19.89
N THR A 275 7.21 -6.04 -20.74
CA THR A 275 5.94 -6.67 -20.31
C THR A 275 6.23 -7.99 -19.61
N VAL A 276 5.56 -8.24 -18.49
CA VAL A 276 5.60 -9.55 -17.82
C VAL A 276 4.97 -10.58 -18.75
N LYS A 277 5.71 -11.66 -19.05
CA LYS A 277 5.25 -12.75 -19.94
C LYS A 277 4.42 -13.77 -19.15
N GLY A 278 3.78 -14.71 -19.84
CA GLY A 278 3.04 -15.82 -19.23
C GLY A 278 1.53 -15.73 -19.43
N ASP A 279 0.79 -16.56 -18.69
CA ASP A 279 -0.67 -16.67 -18.79
C ASP A 279 -1.37 -15.53 -18.03
N LEU A 280 -1.13 -14.31 -18.49
CA LEU A 280 -1.74 -13.09 -17.98
C LEU A 280 -2.81 -12.55 -18.94
N GLU A 281 -3.07 -13.23 -20.06
CA GLU A 281 -4.08 -12.84 -21.06
C GLU A 281 -5.50 -12.95 -20.50
N ASN A 282 -5.71 -13.85 -19.53
CA ASN A 282 -6.95 -14.03 -18.79
C ASN A 282 -7.28 -12.86 -17.82
N LEU A 283 -6.32 -11.96 -17.55
CA LEU A 283 -6.63 -10.67 -16.94
C LEU A 283 -7.33 -9.84 -18.03
N SER A 284 -8.66 -9.92 -18.07
CA SER A 284 -9.48 -9.07 -18.92
C SER A 284 -8.92 -7.66 -18.88
N ARG A 285 -8.50 -7.14 -20.07
CA ARG A 285 -7.83 -5.85 -20.24
C ARG A 285 -8.34 -4.87 -19.19
N PHE A 286 -7.48 -4.50 -18.22
CA PHE A 286 -7.88 -3.63 -17.11
C PHE A 286 -8.63 -2.44 -17.72
N PRO A 287 -9.94 -2.28 -17.48
CA PRO A 287 -10.67 -1.12 -17.97
C PRO A 287 -9.95 0.09 -17.35
N GLY A 288 -9.56 1.03 -18.21
CA GLY A 288 -8.38 1.91 -18.05
C GLY A 288 -8.35 2.90 -16.88
N ASP A 289 -9.07 2.67 -15.79
CA ASP A 289 -9.37 3.68 -14.77
C ASP A 289 -8.94 3.25 -13.35
N VAL A 290 -7.65 2.93 -13.17
CA VAL A 290 -6.96 2.67 -11.88
C VAL A 290 -6.77 1.19 -11.55
N THR A 291 -5.50 0.76 -11.63
CA THR A 291 -5.00 -0.50 -11.09
C THR A 291 -4.11 -0.18 -9.89
N GLN A 292 -4.30 -0.86 -8.77
CA GLN A 292 -3.40 -0.78 -7.62
C GLN A 292 -2.58 -2.07 -7.52
N LEU A 293 -1.28 -1.91 -7.25
CA LEU A 293 -0.31 -2.98 -7.12
C LEU A 293 0.25 -3.05 -5.70
N ALA A 294 0.48 -4.25 -5.18
CA ALA A 294 1.14 -4.44 -3.90
C ALA A 294 2.00 -5.70 -3.87
N ASN A 295 3.05 -5.67 -3.04
CA ASN A 295 3.95 -6.80 -2.81
C ASN A 295 3.32 -7.73 -1.78
N TYR A 296 2.70 -8.80 -2.25
CA TYR A 296 2.04 -9.81 -1.44
C TYR A 296 2.99 -10.98 -1.15
N GLY A 297 3.99 -10.74 -0.31
CA GLY A 297 4.95 -11.77 0.12
C GLY A 297 5.75 -12.36 -1.05
N GLY A 298 6.32 -11.50 -1.90
CA GLY A 298 7.06 -11.90 -3.10
C GLY A 298 6.17 -12.10 -4.34
N LYS A 299 4.84 -12.10 -4.16
CA LYS A 299 3.87 -12.18 -5.26
C LYS A 299 3.31 -10.80 -5.58
N LEU A 300 2.86 -10.60 -6.81
CA LEU A 300 2.22 -9.36 -7.21
C LEU A 300 0.72 -9.46 -6.98
N ALA A 301 0.19 -8.67 -6.06
CA ALA A 301 -1.25 -8.47 -5.93
C ALA A 301 -1.69 -7.30 -6.80
N VAL A 302 -2.76 -7.52 -7.57
CA VAL A 302 -3.34 -6.55 -8.49
C VAL A 302 -4.80 -6.38 -8.14
N LEU A 303 -5.26 -5.14 -8.00
CA LEU A 303 -6.66 -4.82 -7.70
C LEU A 303 -7.15 -3.74 -8.66
N TRP A 304 -8.33 -3.94 -9.24
CA TRP A 304 -8.95 -2.98 -10.16
C TRP A 304 -10.47 -3.03 -10.10
N ASN A 305 -11.11 -1.91 -10.42
CA ASN A 305 -12.55 -1.86 -10.65
C ASN A 305 -12.86 -2.47 -12.03
N ARG A 306 -13.79 -3.43 -12.10
CA ARG A 306 -14.16 -4.09 -13.38
C ARG A 306 -15.23 -3.31 -14.14
N ASP A 307 -16.23 -2.81 -13.42
CA ASP A 307 -17.37 -2.13 -14.03
C ASP A 307 -17.30 -0.61 -13.84
N LYS A 308 -17.81 0.13 -14.83
CA LYS A 308 -17.97 1.59 -14.74
C LYS A 308 -18.87 2.01 -13.57
N ASP A 309 -19.74 1.12 -13.12
CA ASP A 309 -20.65 1.32 -11.98
C ASP A 309 -19.97 1.09 -10.62
N HIS A 310 -18.69 0.70 -10.58
CA HIS A 310 -17.90 0.49 -9.37
C HIS A 310 -18.46 -0.55 -8.38
N LYS A 311 -19.37 -1.43 -8.82
CA LYS A 311 -20.01 -2.46 -7.99
C LYS A 311 -19.17 -3.73 -7.80
N SER A 312 -18.17 -3.93 -8.65
CA SER A 312 -17.30 -5.09 -8.63
C SER A 312 -15.83 -4.67 -8.67
N ILE A 313 -15.05 -5.29 -7.78
CA ILE A 313 -13.61 -5.13 -7.69
C ILE A 313 -13.01 -6.51 -7.92
N SER A 314 -12.17 -6.64 -8.93
CA SER A 314 -11.45 -7.88 -9.20
C SER A 314 -10.07 -7.81 -8.56
N CYS A 315 -9.63 -8.95 -8.01
CA CYS A 315 -8.30 -9.08 -7.42
C CYS A 315 -7.58 -10.29 -7.99
N ALA A 316 -6.33 -10.10 -8.39
CA ALA A 316 -5.44 -11.17 -8.83
C ALA A 316 -4.20 -11.24 -7.94
N VAL A 317 -3.71 -12.46 -7.71
CA VAL A 317 -2.39 -12.72 -7.13
C VAL A 317 -1.58 -13.49 -8.15
N ILE A 318 -0.44 -12.92 -8.51
CA ILE A 318 0.41 -13.39 -9.59
C ILE A 318 1.75 -13.81 -8.99
N ALA A 319 2.10 -15.08 -9.14
CA ALA A 319 3.44 -15.57 -8.87
C ALA A 319 4.38 -15.07 -9.97
N LEU A 320 5.55 -14.59 -9.58
CA LEU A 320 6.56 -14.06 -10.49
C LEU A 320 7.78 -14.98 -10.50
N GLU A 321 8.25 -15.31 -11.69
CA GLU A 321 9.42 -16.17 -11.91
C GLU A 321 10.40 -15.46 -12.84
N LYS A 322 11.66 -15.35 -12.43
CA LYS A 322 12.74 -14.82 -13.27
C LYS A 322 13.40 -15.98 -14.03
N ARG A 323 13.32 -15.96 -15.36
CA ARG A 323 13.87 -17.01 -16.24
C ARG A 323 15.21 -16.61 -16.86
N GLN A 324 15.84 -17.55 -17.56
CA GLN A 324 17.08 -17.31 -18.31
C GLN A 324 16.94 -16.09 -19.24
N GLY A 325 17.99 -15.27 -19.32
CA GLY A 325 17.98 -13.95 -19.99
C GLY A 325 17.44 -12.81 -19.12
N GLY A 326 16.90 -13.09 -17.94
CA GLY A 326 16.36 -12.08 -17.02
C GLY A 326 14.94 -11.66 -17.33
N THR A 327 14.25 -12.38 -18.23
CA THR A 327 12.82 -12.17 -18.48
C THR A 327 11.98 -12.60 -17.28
N ILE A 328 10.89 -11.88 -17.03
CA ILE A 328 9.97 -12.18 -15.92
C ILE A 328 8.68 -12.78 -16.47
N TRP A 329 8.30 -13.91 -15.89
CA TRP A 329 7.08 -14.63 -16.17
C TRP A 329 6.12 -14.52 -14.98
N GLY A 330 4.84 -14.34 -15.29
CA GLY A 330 3.75 -14.31 -14.33
C GLY A 330 2.83 -15.51 -14.52
N THR A 331 2.39 -16.09 -13.40
CA THR A 331 1.34 -17.11 -13.36
C THR A 331 0.27 -16.67 -12.37
N ILE A 332 -0.99 -16.65 -12.83
CA ILE A 332 -2.13 -16.32 -11.97
C ILE A 332 -2.32 -17.49 -11.00
N GLU A 333 -2.02 -17.28 -9.73
CA GLU A 333 -2.33 -18.26 -8.69
C GLU A 333 -3.78 -18.13 -8.21
N TRP A 334 -4.33 -16.92 -8.34
CA TRP A 334 -5.67 -16.63 -7.89
C TRP A 334 -6.23 -15.41 -8.61
N LEU A 335 -7.49 -15.50 -9.02
CA LEU A 335 -8.28 -14.44 -9.61
C LEU A 335 -9.73 -14.63 -9.15
N ASP A 336 -10.30 -13.61 -8.50
CA ASP A 336 -11.71 -13.64 -8.07
C ASP A 336 -12.27 -12.23 -8.00
N ASP A 337 -13.59 -12.16 -8.02
CA ASP A 337 -14.34 -10.92 -7.82
C ASP A 337 -14.69 -10.79 -6.34
N VAL A 338 -14.31 -9.64 -5.78
CA VAL A 338 -14.67 -9.30 -4.43
C VAL A 338 -15.82 -8.29 -4.46
N SER A 339 -17.01 -8.79 -4.19
CA SER A 339 -18.22 -7.97 -4.12
C SER A 339 -18.12 -6.97 -2.96
N THR A 340 -18.53 -5.75 -3.23
CA THR A 340 -18.71 -4.71 -2.22
C THR A 340 -20.19 -4.41 -2.02
N SER A 341 -20.58 -3.99 -0.82
CA SER A 341 -21.98 -3.59 -0.55
C SER A 341 -22.36 -2.26 -1.20
N GLU A 342 -21.37 -1.44 -1.52
CA GLU A 342 -21.49 -0.08 -2.07
C GLU A 342 -20.60 0.06 -3.32
N PRO A 343 -20.85 1.04 -4.22
CA PRO A 343 -20.10 1.23 -5.46
C PRO A 343 -18.72 1.87 -5.22
N TYR A 344 -17.83 1.18 -4.52
CA TYR A 344 -16.53 1.69 -4.12
C TYR A 344 -15.52 1.78 -5.27
N LYS A 345 -14.73 2.86 -5.28
CA LYS A 345 -13.48 2.98 -6.04
C LYS A 345 -12.30 2.51 -5.21
N VAL A 346 -11.39 1.77 -5.85
CA VAL A 346 -10.10 1.42 -5.24
C VAL A 346 -9.28 2.70 -5.08
N ALA A 347 -8.84 2.98 -3.85
CA ALA A 347 -7.96 4.12 -3.55
C ALA A 347 -6.51 3.66 -3.37
N HIS A 348 -6.28 2.65 -2.51
CA HIS A 348 -4.93 2.14 -2.21
C HIS A 348 -4.96 0.64 -1.96
N LEU A 349 -3.85 -0.04 -2.30
CA LEU A 349 -3.62 -1.44 -2.00
C LEU A 349 -2.29 -1.58 -1.27
N VAL A 350 -2.32 -2.22 -0.12
CA VAL A 350 -1.14 -2.42 0.73
C VAL A 350 -1.11 -3.86 1.21
N ALA A 351 0.08 -4.44 1.30
CA ALA A 351 0.27 -5.77 1.88
C ALA A 351 1.26 -5.69 3.03
N ALA A 352 0.89 -6.23 4.20
CA ALA A 352 1.75 -6.31 5.38
C ALA A 352 1.96 -7.78 5.77
N THR A 353 3.18 -8.14 6.16
CA THR A 353 3.51 -9.49 6.61
C THR A 353 3.37 -9.58 8.12
N LEU A 354 2.54 -10.52 8.60
CA LEU A 354 2.05 -10.61 9.98
C LEU A 354 2.13 -12.00 10.59
#